data_AF-A0A7S2ULR9-F1
#
_entry.id   AF-A0A7S2ULR9-F1
#
_cell.length_a   1.000
_cell.length_b   1.000
_cell.length_c   1.000
_cell.angle_alpha   90.00
_cell.angle_beta   90.00
_cell.angle_gamma   90.00
#
_symmetry.space_group_name_H-M   'P 1'
#
loop_
_entity.id
_entity.type
_entity.pdbx_description
1 polymer ?
#
loop_
_entity_poly.entity_id
_entity_poly.type
_entity_poly.pdbx_seq_one_letter_code
_entity_poly.pdbx_strand_id
1 'polypeptide(L)'
;PKWELQNYFKDYAEDFNTATMPHIKYYNYDKWEMEEYQRQKELSKTTAAGGSKVMQDEWSHRQEVKARAEQKRLQELETTKALMSHEKVEEMKRQAQMRHELSLAYKTGDETKRKQLQKRLEPEDKQGAAG
;
A
#
# COMPACT_ATOMS: atom_id res chain seq x y z
N PRO A 1 -8.82 -61.30 14.86
CA PRO A 1 -10.06 -60.92 15.59
C PRO A 1 -10.17 -59.45 16.03
N LYS A 2 -9.11 -58.76 16.49
CA LYS A 2 -9.18 -57.33 16.88
C LYS A 2 -8.96 -56.34 15.72
N TRP A 3 -8.18 -56.75 14.72
CA TRP A 3 -7.82 -55.91 13.56
C TRP A 3 -8.95 -55.81 12.54
N GLU A 4 -9.67 -56.91 12.30
CA GLU A 4 -10.87 -56.94 11.46
C GLU A 4 -11.94 -55.98 11.96
N LEU A 5 -12.19 -55.96 13.28
CA LEU A 5 -13.17 -55.06 13.90
C LEU A 5 -12.77 -53.57 13.77
N GLN A 6 -11.47 -53.26 13.78
CA GLN A 6 -10.99 -51.88 13.54
C GLN A 6 -11.16 -51.45 12.09
N ASN A 7 -11.02 -52.37 11.14
CA ASN A 7 -11.26 -52.07 9.72
C ASN A 7 -12.75 -51.86 9.46
N TYR A 8 -13.62 -52.73 9.98
CA TYR A 8 -15.07 -52.54 9.86
C TYR A 8 -15.56 -51.24 10.51
N PHE A 9 -14.93 -50.79 11.60
CA PHE A 9 -15.26 -49.50 12.22
C PHE A 9 -14.80 -48.30 11.39
N LYS A 10 -13.67 -48.40 10.68
CA LYS A 10 -13.19 -47.35 9.76
C LYS A 10 -14.11 -47.22 8.55
N ASP A 11 -14.43 -48.34 7.91
CA ASP A 11 -15.33 -48.36 6.75
C ASP A 11 -16.72 -47.82 7.13
N TYR A 12 -17.23 -48.22 8.31
CA TYR A 12 -18.47 -47.68 8.85
C TYR A 12 -18.42 -46.17 9.13
N ALA A 13 -17.30 -45.66 9.65
CA ALA A 13 -17.11 -44.24 9.93
C ALA A 13 -16.96 -43.40 8.64
N GLU A 14 -16.38 -43.96 7.58
CA GLU A 14 -16.31 -43.33 6.26
C GLU A 14 -17.68 -43.29 5.58
N ASP A 15 -18.46 -44.37 5.64
CA ASP A 15 -19.81 -44.45 5.06
C ASP A 15 -20.85 -43.61 5.82
N PHE A 16 -20.71 -43.44 7.15
CA PHE A 16 -21.58 -42.57 7.95
C PHE A 16 -21.13 -41.11 8.02
N ASN A 17 -20.02 -40.75 7.35
CA ASN A 17 -19.59 -39.36 7.21
C ASN A 17 -20.39 -38.62 6.13
N THR A 18 -21.72 -38.74 6.16
CA THR A 18 -22.65 -38.08 5.23
C THR A 18 -22.93 -36.61 5.60
N ALA A 19 -22.14 -35.99 6.48
CA ALA A 19 -22.42 -34.63 6.97
C ALA A 19 -21.20 -33.70 7.19
N THR A 20 -19.98 -34.07 6.77
CA THR A 20 -18.91 -33.08 6.67
C THR A 20 -18.22 -33.23 5.33
N MET A 21 -18.69 -32.52 4.30
CA MET A 21 -17.82 -32.18 3.17
C MET A 21 -16.67 -31.34 3.76
N PRO A 22 -15.44 -31.87 3.94
CA PRO A 22 -14.35 -31.09 4.51
C PRO A 22 -13.76 -30.22 3.40
N HIS A 23 -14.58 -29.38 2.78
CA HIS A 23 -14.12 -28.49 1.74
C HIS A 23 -13.27 -27.42 2.42
N ILE A 24 -12.01 -27.32 2.00
CA ILE A 24 -10.98 -26.53 2.69
C ILE A 24 -11.40 -25.06 2.88
N LYS A 25 -12.19 -24.50 1.96
CA LYS A 25 -12.87 -23.19 2.11
C LYS A 25 -13.60 -22.97 3.43
N TYR A 26 -14.28 -23.99 3.96
CA TYR A 26 -15.16 -23.85 5.13
C TYR A 26 -14.47 -24.24 6.44
N TYR A 27 -13.30 -24.87 6.39
CA TYR A 27 -12.54 -25.31 7.57
C TYR A 27 -11.19 -24.61 7.71
N ASN A 28 -10.63 -24.11 6.62
CA ASN A 28 -9.39 -23.34 6.57
C ASN A 28 -9.44 -22.35 5.40
N TYR A 29 -10.09 -21.22 5.66
CA TYR A 29 -10.33 -20.18 4.65
C TYR A 29 -9.02 -19.61 4.09
N ASP A 30 -8.04 -19.35 4.94
CA ASP A 30 -6.74 -18.78 4.54
C ASP A 30 -6.00 -19.71 3.58
N LYS A 31 -5.98 -21.02 3.87
CA LYS A 31 -5.37 -22.00 2.98
C LYS A 31 -6.10 -22.08 1.64
N TRP A 32 -7.43 -22.05 1.66
CA TRP A 32 -8.22 -22.04 0.43
C TRP A 32 -8.00 -20.78 -0.42
N GLU A 33 -7.95 -19.60 0.20
CA GLU A 33 -7.72 -18.33 -0.50
C GLU A 33 -6.34 -18.32 -1.16
N MET A 34 -5.30 -18.76 -0.44
CA MET A 34 -3.95 -18.88 -0.99
C MET A 34 -3.88 -19.86 -2.17
N GLU A 35 -4.53 -21.01 -2.07
CA GLU A 35 -4.58 -22.01 -3.15
C GLU A 35 -5.36 -21.48 -4.37
N GLU A 36 -6.50 -20.80 -4.17
CA GLU A 36 -7.30 -20.23 -5.25
C GLU A 36 -6.56 -19.07 -5.94
N TYR A 37 -5.86 -18.23 -5.17
CA TYR A 37 -5.00 -17.17 -5.73
C TYR A 37 -3.85 -17.75 -6.57
N GLN A 38 -3.21 -18.81 -6.09
CA GLN A 38 -2.16 -19.50 -6.84
C GLN A 38 -2.71 -20.12 -8.13
N ARG A 39 -3.87 -20.79 -8.07
CA ARG A 39 -4.55 -21.37 -9.23
C ARG A 39 -4.88 -20.31 -10.28
N GLN A 40 -5.43 -19.17 -9.88
CA GLN A 40 -5.71 -18.06 -10.80
C GLN A 40 -4.44 -17.46 -11.39
N LYS A 41 -3.37 -17.34 -10.59
CA LYS A 41 -2.07 -16.87 -11.06
C LYS A 41 -1.47 -17.85 -12.07
N GLU A 42 -1.57 -19.15 -11.85
CA GLU A 42 -1.11 -20.17 -12.80
C GLU A 42 -1.94 -20.18 -14.09
N LEU A 43 -3.27 -20.09 -13.99
CA LEU A 43 -4.15 -19.91 -15.15
C LEU A 43 -3.81 -18.65 -15.95
N SER A 44 -3.53 -17.54 -15.27
CA SER A 44 -3.11 -16.29 -15.91
C SER A 44 -1.74 -16.40 -16.58
N LYS A 45 -0.84 -17.21 -16.01
CA LYS A 45 0.49 -17.47 -16.56
C LYS A 45 0.44 -18.44 -17.74
N THR A 46 -0.42 -19.45 -17.71
CA THR A 46 -0.59 -20.38 -18.84
C THR A 46 -1.30 -19.72 -20.01
N THR A 47 -2.28 -18.86 -19.75
CA THR A 47 -2.85 -17.97 -20.79
C THR A 47 -1.83 -16.95 -21.29
N ALA A 48 -0.93 -16.44 -20.44
CA ALA A 48 0.16 -15.57 -20.87
C ALA A 48 1.25 -16.29 -21.70
N ALA A 49 1.59 -17.53 -21.34
CA ALA A 49 2.58 -18.34 -22.04
C ALA A 49 2.11 -18.78 -23.44
N GLY A 50 0.80 -18.74 -23.70
CA GLY A 50 0.19 -18.99 -25.01
C GLY A 50 0.30 -17.85 -26.02
N GLY A 51 0.96 -16.73 -25.68
CA GLY A 51 1.47 -15.76 -26.65
C GLY A 51 0.43 -15.19 -27.63
N SER A 52 -0.71 -14.72 -27.15
CA SER A 52 -1.62 -13.94 -28.00
C SER A 52 -1.12 -12.49 -28.12
N LYS A 53 -0.98 -12.00 -29.35
CA LYS A 53 -0.64 -10.60 -29.73
C LYS A 53 -1.38 -9.55 -28.89
N VAL A 54 -2.58 -9.87 -28.43
CA VAL A 54 -3.44 -9.05 -27.56
C VAL A 54 -2.77 -8.74 -26.21
N MET A 55 -2.03 -9.68 -25.61
CA MET A 55 -1.43 -9.47 -24.28
C MET A 55 -0.21 -8.55 -24.35
N GLN A 56 0.54 -8.60 -25.46
CA GLN A 56 1.67 -7.72 -25.72
C GLN A 56 1.20 -6.29 -26.04
N ASP A 57 0.06 -6.17 -26.74
CA ASP A 57 -0.63 -4.91 -27.01
C ASP A 57 -1.18 -4.29 -25.71
N GLU A 58 -1.85 -5.07 -24.87
CA GLU A 58 -2.32 -4.61 -23.55
C GLU A 58 -1.18 -4.16 -22.64
N TRP A 59 -0.06 -4.87 -22.62
CA TRP A 59 1.10 -4.47 -21.82
C TRP A 59 1.67 -3.13 -22.30
N SER A 60 1.79 -2.95 -23.62
CA SER A 60 2.27 -1.70 -24.22
C SER A 60 1.32 -0.54 -23.92
N HIS A 61 0.01 -0.76 -24.06
CA HIS A 61 -1.01 0.22 -23.71
C HIS A 61 -0.96 0.59 -22.22
N ARG A 62 -0.75 -0.38 -21.31
CA ARG A 62 -0.58 -0.09 -19.87
C ARG A 62 0.65 0.76 -19.58
N GLN A 63 1.76 0.54 -20.29
CA GLN A 63 2.95 1.38 -20.15
C GLN A 63 2.69 2.79 -20.67
N GLU A 64 2.02 2.93 -21.82
CA GLU A 64 1.68 4.22 -22.39
C GLU A 64 0.73 5.02 -21.49
N VAL A 65 -0.30 4.36 -20.93
CA VAL A 65 -1.22 4.99 -19.96
C VAL A 65 -0.48 5.46 -18.72
N LYS A 66 0.46 4.67 -18.18
CA LYS A 66 1.30 5.08 -17.05
C LYS A 66 2.18 6.27 -17.39
N ALA A 67 2.85 6.24 -18.54
CA ALA A 67 3.69 7.34 -19.00
C ALA A 67 2.86 8.62 -19.19
N ARG A 68 1.66 8.50 -19.79
CA ARG A 68 0.74 9.64 -19.96
C ARG A 68 0.24 10.19 -18.63
N ALA A 69 -0.06 9.32 -17.65
CA ALA A 69 -0.44 9.75 -16.31
C ALA A 69 0.70 10.47 -15.59
N GLU A 70 1.94 9.98 -15.74
CA GLU A 70 3.13 10.64 -15.19
C GLU A 70 3.38 12.00 -15.84
N GLN A 71 3.27 12.10 -17.17
CA GLN A 71 3.39 13.36 -17.89
C GLN A 71 2.34 14.39 -17.45
N LYS A 72 1.08 13.98 -17.30
CA LYS A 72 0.02 14.86 -16.77
C LYS A 72 0.35 15.34 -15.35
N ARG A 73 0.80 14.43 -14.48
CA ARG A 73 1.21 14.77 -13.12
C ARG A 73 2.36 15.78 -13.11
N LEU A 74 3.35 15.62 -14.00
CA LEU A 74 4.47 16.56 -14.11
C LEU A 74 4.00 17.94 -14.59
N GLN A 75 3.11 18.00 -15.58
CA GLN A 75 2.52 19.26 -16.06
C GLN A 75 1.68 19.95 -14.98
N GLU A 76 0.91 19.20 -14.20
CA GLU A 76 0.18 19.74 -13.03
C GLU A 76 1.15 20.29 -11.98
N LEU A 77 2.26 19.60 -11.71
CA LEU A 77 3.30 20.10 -10.81
C LEU A 77 4.02 21.34 -11.35
N GLU A 78 4.21 21.45 -12.65
CA GLU A 78 4.83 22.62 -13.28
C GLU A 78 3.91 23.83 -13.27
N THR A 79 2.65 23.64 -13.63
CA THR A 79 1.63 24.70 -13.59
C THR A 79 1.42 25.21 -12.16
N THR A 80 1.33 24.31 -11.18
CA THR A 80 1.26 24.72 -9.77
C THR A 80 2.51 25.49 -9.32
N LYS A 81 3.72 25.08 -9.74
CA LYS A 81 4.94 25.85 -9.48
C LYS A 81 4.94 27.22 -10.16
N ALA A 82 4.42 27.33 -11.38
CA ALA A 82 4.32 28.60 -12.11
C ALA A 82 3.28 29.54 -11.48
N LEU A 83 2.21 29.00 -10.91
CA LEU A 83 1.22 29.76 -10.14
C LEU A 83 1.76 30.23 -8.78
N MET A 84 2.78 29.57 -8.23
CA MET A 84 3.42 30.04 -7.00
C MET A 84 4.26 31.29 -7.28
N SER A 85 3.95 32.37 -6.55
CA SER A 85 4.80 33.56 -6.49
C SER A 85 6.22 33.18 -6.04
N HIS A 86 7.23 33.80 -6.64
CA HIS A 86 8.63 33.69 -6.22
C HIS A 86 8.80 33.96 -4.71
N GLU A 87 8.05 34.92 -4.17
CA GLU A 87 8.06 35.25 -2.74
C GLU A 87 7.58 34.08 -1.89
N LYS A 88 6.57 33.34 -2.35
CA LYS A 88 6.05 32.17 -1.64
C LYS A 88 7.07 31.03 -1.61
N VAL A 89 7.81 30.84 -2.71
CA VAL A 89 8.86 29.82 -2.80
C VAL A 89 9.99 30.12 -1.81
N GLU A 90 10.42 31.37 -1.73
CA GLU A 90 11.45 31.80 -0.77
C GLU A 90 10.97 31.70 0.69
N GLU A 91 9.70 32.02 0.95
CA GLU A 91 9.11 31.80 2.27
C GLU A 91 9.10 30.32 2.66
N MET A 92 8.71 29.41 1.75
CA MET A 92 8.74 27.97 2.02
C MET A 92 10.16 27.46 2.30
N LYS A 93 11.17 27.93 1.55
CA LYS A 93 12.58 27.57 1.81
C LYS A 93 12.99 28.01 3.21
N ARG A 94 12.66 29.24 3.60
CA ARG A 94 12.96 29.76 4.94
C ARG A 94 12.27 28.95 6.03
N GLN A 95 10.99 28.60 5.84
CA GLN A 95 10.27 27.74 6.78
C GLN A 95 10.90 26.33 6.88
N ALA A 96 11.35 25.76 5.77
CA ALA A 96 12.04 24.47 5.76
C ALA A 96 13.39 24.53 6.53
N GLN A 97 14.16 25.61 6.35
CA GLN A 97 15.39 25.86 7.13
C GLN A 97 15.09 25.96 8.63
N MET A 98 14.08 26.75 9.03
CA MET A 98 13.69 26.88 10.44
C MET A 98 13.22 25.55 11.04
N ARG A 99 12.51 24.70 10.28
CA ARG A 99 12.14 23.34 10.72
C ARG A 99 13.36 22.44 10.91
N HIS A 100 14.35 22.55 10.03
CA HIS A 100 15.60 21.81 10.14
C HIS A 100 16.39 22.26 11.37
N GLU A 101 16.55 23.57 11.58
CA GLU A 101 17.18 24.14 12.76
C GLU A 101 16.48 23.73 14.05
N LEU A 102 15.14 23.69 14.05
CA LEU A 102 14.35 23.21 15.17
C LEU A 102 14.66 21.73 15.47
N SER A 103 14.71 20.88 14.44
CA SER A 103 15.08 19.46 14.57
C SER A 103 16.50 19.30 15.14
N LEU A 104 17.45 20.13 14.71
CA LEU A 104 18.80 20.15 15.28
C LEU A 104 18.77 20.57 16.75
N ALA A 105 18.09 21.67 17.09
CA ALA A 105 17.97 22.15 18.48
C ALA A 105 17.33 21.10 19.41
N TYR A 106 16.35 20.33 18.92
CA TYR A 106 15.79 19.18 19.64
C TYR A 106 16.84 18.11 19.93
N LYS A 107 17.73 17.81 18.96
CA LYS A 107 18.80 16.82 19.12
C LYS A 107 19.93 17.30 20.04
N THR A 108 20.29 18.57 19.99
CA THR A 108 21.33 19.16 20.86
C THR A 108 20.83 19.57 22.25
N GLY A 109 19.52 19.56 22.48
CA GLY A 109 18.93 19.91 23.78
C GLY A 109 18.89 21.41 24.10
N ASP A 110 19.04 22.28 23.09
CA ASP A 110 18.96 23.74 23.29
C ASP A 110 17.49 24.19 23.35
N GLU A 111 16.94 24.21 24.56
CA GLU A 111 15.53 24.56 24.79
C GLU A 111 15.19 26.00 24.44
N THR A 112 16.15 26.92 24.53
CA THR A 112 15.92 28.35 24.29
C THR A 112 15.70 28.61 22.81
N LYS A 113 16.60 28.09 21.96
CA LYS A 113 16.46 28.16 20.50
C LYS A 113 15.23 27.41 20.02
N ARG A 114 14.92 26.26 20.62
CA ARG A 114 13.71 25.49 20.30
C ARG A 114 12.44 26.31 20.51
N LYS A 115 12.25 26.92 21.69
CA LYS A 115 11.05 27.73 22.00
C LYS A 115 10.92 28.94 21.07
N GLN A 116 12.04 29.60 20.75
CA GLN A 116 12.05 30.74 19.82
C GLN A 116 11.68 30.32 18.39
N LEU A 117 12.29 29.25 17.88
CA LEU A 117 12.00 28.71 16.55
C LEU A 117 10.57 28.18 16.45
N GLN A 118 10.06 27.54 17.51
CA GLN A 118 8.69 27.06 17.57
C GLN A 118 7.68 28.22 17.50
N LYS A 119 7.87 29.28 18.30
CA LYS A 119 7.01 30.47 18.26
C LYS A 119 7.02 31.14 16.89
N ARG A 120 8.18 31.19 16.23
CA ARG A 120 8.32 31.82 14.90
C ARG A 120 7.75 30.98 13.75
N LEU A 121 7.57 29.68 13.96
CA LEU A 121 7.02 28.74 12.98
C LEU A 121 5.51 28.52 13.14
N GLU A 122 4.92 28.97 14.26
CA GLU A 122 3.48 28.90 14.49
C GLU A 122 2.74 29.84 13.51
N PRO A 123 1.67 29.36 12.86
CA PRO A 123 0.88 30.19 11.96
C PRO A 123 0.23 31.34 12.72
N GLU A 124 0.26 32.55 12.15
CA GLU A 124 -0.30 33.80 12.71
C GLU A 124 -1.72 33.63 13.28
N ASP A 125 -2.55 32.78 12.65
CA ASP A 125 -3.92 32.46 13.10
C ASP A 125 -4.00 31.94 14.55
N LYS A 126 -2.93 31.32 15.07
CA LYS A 126 -2.85 30.82 16.45
C LYS A 126 -2.20 31.81 17.41
N GLN A 127 -1.43 32.77 16.91
CA GLN A 127 -0.77 33.78 17.74
C GLN A 127 -1.77 34.85 18.24
N GLY A 128 -2.84 35.12 17.48
CA GLY A 128 -3.91 36.04 17.88
C GLY A 128 -4.95 35.46 18.86
N ALA A 129 -4.94 34.15 19.13
CA ALA A 129 -5.89 33.49 20.04
C ALA A 129 -5.39 33.38 21.50
N ALA A 130 -4.14 33.78 21.76
CA ALA A 130 -3.50 33.69 23.07
C ALA A 130 -3.16 35.08 23.68
N GLY A 131 -3.74 36.15 23.13
CA GLY A 131 -3.62 37.53 23.62
C GLY A 131 -4.76 37.93 24.53
#